data_AF-A0A6I3MZ14-F1
#
_entry.id   AF-A0A6I3MZ14-F1
#
_cell.length_a   1.000
_cell.length_b   1.000
_cell.length_c   1.000
_cell.angle_alpha   90.00
_cell.angle_beta   90.00
_cell.angle_gamma   90.00
#
_symmetry.space_group_name_H-M   'P 1'
#
loop_
_entity.id
_entity.type
_entity.pdbx_description
1 polymer ?
#
loop_
_entity_poly.entity_id
_entity_poly.type
_entity_poly.pdbx_seq_one_letter_code
_entity_poly.pdbx_strand_id
1 'polypeptide(L)'
;MSKNGGMTFWKPHALATPHPDQIDLRNGDKVVSIVDMRTDDGVVVSGTPGKVILSNGFNWQRYRVLFANGVEMGDLDQRHIAPTGRTAKRLIKAARR
;
A
#
# COMPACT_ATOMS: atom_id res chain seq x y z
N MET A 1 18.64 -21.12 0.53
CA MET A 1 18.42 -20.20 -0.62
C MET A 1 16.95 -20.30 -1.01
N SER A 2 16.09 -19.40 -0.52
CA SER A 2 14.66 -19.41 -0.83
C SER A 2 14.41 -18.47 -2.01
N LYS A 3 14.15 -19.06 -3.18
CA LYS A 3 13.62 -18.39 -4.38
C LYS A 3 12.17 -18.04 -4.09
N ASN A 4 11.86 -16.76 -3.85
CA ASN A 4 10.55 -16.09 -4.04
C ASN A 4 10.49 -14.79 -3.23
N GLY A 5 11.09 -13.69 -3.72
CA GLY A 5 11.16 -12.45 -2.94
C GLY A 5 11.25 -11.18 -3.77
N GLY A 6 10.28 -10.96 -4.67
CA GLY A 6 10.14 -9.70 -5.41
C GLY A 6 9.71 -9.94 -6.85
N MET A 7 8.48 -10.41 -7.07
CA MET A 7 7.91 -10.40 -8.42
C MET A 7 7.44 -8.97 -8.73
N THR A 8 8.31 -8.13 -9.27
CA THR A 8 7.86 -7.04 -10.14
C THR A 8 7.42 -7.71 -11.44
N PHE A 9 6.15 -7.57 -11.83
CA PHE A 9 5.58 -8.21 -13.03
C PHE A 9 6.26 -7.76 -14.34
N TRP A 10 7.12 -6.73 -14.27
CA TRP A 10 7.97 -6.24 -15.36
C TRP A 10 9.35 -5.81 -14.85
N LYS A 11 10.36 -5.85 -15.73
CA LYS A 11 11.66 -5.23 -15.46
C LYS A 11 11.43 -3.73 -15.23
N PRO A 12 11.84 -3.16 -14.08
CA PRO A 12 11.74 -1.73 -13.88
C PRO A 12 12.52 -1.01 -14.98
N HIS A 13 11.89 -0.03 -15.61
CA HIS A 13 12.54 0.79 -16.63
C HIS A 13 13.67 1.58 -15.97
N ALA A 14 14.75 1.91 -16.70
CA ALA A 14 15.87 2.69 -16.16
C ALA A 14 15.48 4.10 -15.67
N LEU A 15 14.26 4.55 -16.01
CA LEU A 15 13.66 5.83 -15.61
C LEU A 15 12.60 5.66 -14.51
N ALA A 16 12.34 4.44 -14.08
CA ALA A 16 11.41 4.13 -13.00
C ALA A 16 12.13 4.35 -11.66
N THR A 17 12.34 5.61 -11.29
CA THR A 17 12.95 5.97 -10.01
C THR A 17 11.83 6.09 -8.98
N PRO A 18 11.70 5.17 -8.01
CA PRO A 18 10.67 5.26 -6.99
C PRO A 18 10.81 6.55 -6.20
N HIS A 19 9.69 7.20 -5.88
CA HIS A 19 9.73 8.38 -5.03
C HIS A 19 10.26 7.99 -3.63
N PRO A 20 11.08 8.83 -2.97
CA PRO A 20 11.60 8.55 -1.61
C PRO A 20 10.51 8.19 -0.58
N ASP A 21 9.32 8.73 -0.82
CA ASP A 21 8.10 8.62 -0.02
C ASP A 21 7.25 7.39 -0.36
N GLN A 22 7.76 6.46 -1.14
CA GLN A 22 7.02 5.28 -1.54
C GLN A 22 7.08 4.20 -0.46
N ILE A 23 5.93 3.84 0.10
CA ILE A 23 5.81 2.66 0.96
C ILE A 23 5.78 1.41 0.08
N ASP A 24 6.58 0.38 0.36
CA ASP A 24 6.54 -0.91 -0.38
C ASP A 24 5.41 -1.82 0.13
N LEU A 25 4.14 -1.55 -0.23
CA LEU A 25 3.01 -2.44 0.08
C LEU A 25 2.77 -3.48 -1.03
N ARG A 26 2.27 -4.65 -0.61
CA ARG A 26 1.92 -5.78 -1.48
C ARG A 26 0.44 -6.12 -1.36
N ASN A 27 -0.06 -6.89 -2.33
CA ASN A 27 -1.39 -7.47 -2.23
C ASN A 27 -1.56 -8.32 -0.97
N GLY A 28 -2.61 -8.03 -0.22
CA GLY A 28 -2.94 -8.67 1.04
C GLY A 28 -2.33 -8.02 2.28
N ASP A 29 -1.49 -7.00 2.13
CA ASP A 29 -0.96 -6.25 3.27
C ASP A 29 -2.08 -5.54 4.04
N LYS A 30 -1.92 -5.48 5.36
CA LYS A 30 -2.88 -4.81 6.25
C LYS A 30 -2.46 -3.36 6.45
N VAL A 31 -3.41 -2.47 6.26
CA VAL A 31 -3.23 -1.03 6.41
C VAL A 31 -4.33 -0.43 7.27
N VAL A 32 -4.14 0.80 7.69
CA VAL A 32 -5.15 1.60 8.38
C VAL A 32 -5.21 2.97 7.71
N SER A 33 -6.40 3.54 7.57
CA SER A 33 -6.52 4.95 7.15
C SER A 33 -5.95 5.86 8.24
N ILE A 34 -5.25 6.92 7.84
CA ILE A 34 -4.74 7.95 8.77
C ILE A 34 -5.49 9.27 8.66
N VAL A 35 -6.29 9.43 7.60
CA VAL A 35 -7.12 10.61 7.33
C VAL A 35 -8.55 10.18 7.08
N ASP A 36 -9.48 11.10 7.32
CA ASP A 36 -10.88 10.92 6.96
C ASP A 36 -11.04 11.13 5.45
N MET A 37 -11.66 10.18 4.78
CA MET A 37 -11.82 10.17 3.32
C MET A 37 -13.28 9.94 2.96
N ARG A 38 -13.78 10.73 2.02
CA ARG A 38 -15.14 10.61 1.50
C ARG A 38 -15.08 10.19 0.04
N THR A 39 -15.86 9.17 -0.29
CA THR A 39 -16.08 8.66 -1.65
C THR A 39 -17.59 8.60 -1.90
N ASP A 40 -17.97 8.42 -3.16
CA ASP A 40 -19.36 8.23 -3.57
C ASP A 40 -19.99 7.01 -2.87
N ASP A 41 -19.18 5.99 -2.58
CA ASP A 41 -19.60 4.75 -1.93
C ASP A 41 -19.68 4.83 -0.39
N GLY A 42 -19.22 5.93 0.22
CA GLY A 42 -19.27 6.11 1.67
C GLY A 42 -18.14 6.92 2.29
N VAL A 43 -18.01 6.82 3.61
CA VAL A 43 -17.01 7.54 4.41
C VAL A 43 -16.08 6.54 5.10
N VAL A 44 -14.78 6.75 4.93
CA VAL A 44 -13.72 6.03 5.64
C VAL A 44 -13.13 7.00 6.66
N VAL A 45 -13.37 6.74 7.94
CA VAL A 45 -12.80 7.54 9.04
C VAL A 45 -11.37 7.11 9.30
N SER A 46 -10.52 8.00 9.77
CA SER A 46 -9.17 7.70 10.25
C SER A 46 -9.20 6.59 11.31
N GLY A 47 -8.25 5.67 11.24
CA GLY A 47 -8.21 4.47 12.08
C GLY A 47 -8.97 3.27 11.51
N THR A 48 -9.66 3.41 10.37
CA THR A 48 -10.38 2.29 9.74
C THR A 48 -9.38 1.28 9.16
N PRO A 49 -9.42 0.01 9.60
CA PRO A 49 -8.55 -1.02 9.05
C PRO A 49 -8.97 -1.40 7.64
N GLY A 50 -7.97 -1.69 6.79
CA GLY A 50 -8.17 -2.12 5.41
C GLY A 50 -7.13 -3.13 4.95
N LYS A 51 -7.40 -3.72 3.79
CA LYS A 51 -6.54 -4.69 3.13
C LYS A 51 -6.22 -4.23 1.71
N VAL A 52 -4.95 -4.25 1.33
CA VAL A 52 -4.53 -3.93 -0.03
C VAL A 52 -4.98 -5.04 -0.98
N ILE A 53 -5.73 -4.67 -2.02
CA ILE A 53 -6.28 -5.58 -3.04
C ILE A 53 -5.65 -5.38 -4.41
N LEU A 54 -5.04 -4.22 -4.66
CA LEU A 54 -4.19 -3.98 -5.83
C LEU A 54 -3.00 -3.11 -5.44
N SER A 55 -1.82 -3.49 -5.90
CA SER A 55 -0.60 -2.70 -5.81
C SER A 55 -0.12 -2.45 -7.23
N ASN A 56 -0.47 -1.31 -7.83
CA ASN A 56 -0.11 -0.98 -9.21
C ASN A 56 0.71 0.32 -9.28
N GLY A 57 1.81 0.32 -10.02
CA GLY A 57 2.62 1.53 -10.21
C GLY A 57 3.82 1.32 -11.13
N PHE A 58 4.26 2.43 -11.72
CA PHE A 58 5.49 2.51 -12.52
C PHE A 58 6.49 3.47 -11.87
N ASN A 59 6.13 4.75 -11.72
CA ASN A 59 6.83 5.76 -10.91
C ASN A 59 6.08 6.09 -9.61
N TRP A 60 4.75 6.06 -9.65
CA TRP A 60 3.88 6.22 -8.49
C TRP A 60 3.17 4.92 -8.22
N GLN A 61 3.48 4.32 -7.08
CA GLN A 61 2.79 3.13 -6.61
C GLN A 61 1.47 3.55 -5.96
N ARG A 62 0.38 3.17 -6.61
CA ARG A 62 -0.99 3.43 -6.18
C ARG A 62 -1.62 2.15 -5.66
N TYR A 63 -2.27 2.30 -4.52
CA TYR A 63 -2.88 1.19 -3.82
C TYR A 63 -4.39 1.26 -3.95
N ARG A 64 -4.99 0.10 -4.21
CA ARG A 64 -6.41 -0.11 -3.92
C ARG A 64 -6.53 -0.85 -2.61
N VAL A 65 -7.35 -0.32 -1.73
CA VAL A 65 -7.60 -0.86 -0.39
C VAL A 65 -9.09 -1.12 -0.25
N LEU A 66 -9.42 -2.34 0.17
CA LEU A 66 -10.75 -2.67 0.66
C LEU A 66 -10.76 -2.46 2.16
N PHE A 67 -11.56 -1.50 2.62
CA PHE A 67 -11.72 -1.19 4.04
C PHE A 67 -12.74 -2.12 4.70
N ALA A 68 -12.63 -2.27 6.02
CA ALA A 68 -13.52 -3.14 6.80
C ALA A 68 -14.99 -2.69 6.80
N ASN A 69 -15.25 -1.41 6.50
CA ASN A 69 -16.60 -0.86 6.29
C ASN A 69 -17.21 -1.25 4.94
N GLY A 70 -16.50 -2.02 4.10
CA GLY A 70 -16.97 -2.44 2.77
C GLY A 70 -16.66 -1.46 1.65
N VAL A 71 -16.05 -0.31 1.95
CA VAL A 71 -15.67 0.69 0.96
C VAL A 71 -14.37 0.29 0.28
N GLU A 72 -14.36 0.22 -1.04
CA GLU A 72 -13.14 0.11 -1.84
C GLU A 72 -12.65 1.52 -2.21
N MET A 73 -11.36 1.77 -2.02
CA MET A 73 -10.75 3.04 -2.40
C MET A 73 -9.47 2.80 -3.18
N GLY A 74 -9.37 3.46 -4.33
CA GLY A 74 -8.20 3.46 -5.18
C GLY A 74 -7.34 4.70 -5.06
N ASP A 75 -6.22 4.69 -5.76
CA ASP A 75 -5.25 5.80 -5.83
C ASP A 75 -4.59 6.16 -4.48
N LEU A 76 -4.60 5.25 -3.51
CA LEU A 76 -4.06 5.50 -2.18
C LEU A 76 -2.53 5.45 -2.14
N ASP A 77 -1.97 6.29 -1.28
CA ASP A 77 -0.54 6.44 -1.01
C ASP A 77 -0.28 6.65 0.49
N GLN A 78 0.98 6.92 0.86
CA GLN A 78 1.39 7.12 2.24
C GLN A 78 0.71 8.28 2.98
N ARG A 79 0.12 9.24 2.25
CA ARG A 79 -0.59 10.38 2.87
C ARG A 79 -1.94 9.95 3.42
N HIS A 80 -2.44 8.81 2.96
CA HIS A 80 -3.78 8.33 3.26
C HIS A 80 -3.79 7.08 4.13
N ILE A 81 -2.78 6.21 3.97
CA ILE A 81 -2.72 4.91 4.63
C ILE A 81 -1.38 4.66 5.33
N ALA A 82 -1.46 4.05 6.50
CA ALA A 82 -0.30 3.54 7.23
C ALA A 82 -0.32 2.00 7.29
N PRO A 83 0.83 1.33 7.09
CA PRO A 83 0.95 -0.10 7.28
C PRO A 83 0.73 -0.47 8.75
N THR A 84 0.04 -1.58 9.03
CA THR A 84 -0.21 -2.04 10.40
C THR A 84 0.23 -3.49 10.64
N GLY A 85 0.43 -3.84 11.90
CA GLY A 85 0.75 -5.19 12.35
C GLY A 85 1.98 -5.80 11.67
N ARG A 86 1.77 -6.93 10.95
CA ARG A 86 2.84 -7.67 10.28
C ARG A 86 3.49 -6.87 9.14
N THR A 87 2.70 -6.07 8.42
CA THR A 87 3.18 -5.25 7.30
C THR A 87 4.14 -4.18 7.79
N ALA A 88 3.80 -3.48 8.89
CA ALA A 88 4.70 -2.48 9.50
C ALA A 88 6.04 -3.10 9.92
N LYS A 89 6.01 -4.26 10.59
CA LYS A 89 7.23 -4.99 10.99
C LYS A 89 8.10 -5.40 9.79
N ARG A 90 7.49 -5.81 8.67
CA ARG A 90 8.20 -6.14 7.43
C ARG A 90 8.92 -4.93 6.87
N LEU A 91 8.25 -3.78 6.82
CA LEU A 91 8.80 -2.55 6.27
C LEU A 91 9.97 -2.02 7.11
N ILE A 92 9.85 -2.03 8.45
CA ILE A 92 10.95 -1.66 9.36
C ILE A 92 12.16 -2.57 9.15
N LYS A 93 11.94 -3.88 8.97
CA LYS A 93 13.02 -4.83 8.70
C LYS A 93 13.68 -4.59 7.33
N ALA A 94 12.91 -4.22 6.32
CA ALA A 94 13.42 -3.90 5.00
C ALA A 94 14.25 -2.61 5.01
N ALA A 95 13.83 -1.58 5.75
CA ALA A 95 14.55 -0.32 5.87
C ALA A 95 15.91 -0.43 6.62
N ARG A 96 16.10 -1.47 7.44
CA ARG A 96 17.37 -1.73 8.15
C ARG A 96 18.42 -2.46 7.31
N ARG A 97 18.08 -2.92 6.11
CA ARG A 97 18.94 -3.75 5.27
C ARG A 97 19.52 -2.92 4.14
#